data_AF-A0A8T0FNV0-F1
#
_entry.id   AF-A0A8T0FNV0-F1
#
_cell.length_a   1.000
_cell.length_b   1.000
_cell.length_c   1.000
_cell.angle_alpha   90.00
_cell.angle_beta   90.00
_cell.angle_gamma   90.00
#
_symmetry.space_group_name_H-M   'P 1'
#
loop_
_entity.id
_entity.type
_entity.pdbx_description
1 polymer ?
#
loop_
_entity_poly.entity_id
_entity_poly.type
_entity_poly.pdbx_seq_one_letter_code
_entity_poly.pdbx_strand_id
1 'polypeptide(L)'
;MATKEVLSQLKRKRKSIRRNITRFSIDINNLIDDISNEDMEYTLNRLTSALKEMKIIDDEMHVLLTDVEYESDIAQIEIYTDDAQRSIFKARKITQNKLSSTINASNNPNRGIDNANLATNLAINSQSIQTAHVAQTYTVFAENPW
;
A
#
# COMPACT_ATOMS: atom_id res chain seq x y z
N MET A 1 21.88 -11.46 -42.63
CA MET A 1 21.61 -10.04 -42.28
C MET A 1 20.43 -9.90 -41.32
N ALA A 2 19.33 -10.63 -41.54
CA ALA A 2 18.12 -10.61 -40.69
C ALA A 2 18.35 -10.93 -39.19
N THR A 3 19.24 -11.85 -38.84
CA THR A 3 19.48 -12.26 -37.43
C THR A 3 20.04 -11.14 -36.54
N LYS A 4 20.95 -10.30 -37.08
CA LYS A 4 21.53 -9.17 -36.34
C LYS A 4 20.51 -8.05 -36.08
N GLU A 5 19.61 -7.83 -37.04
CA GLU A 5 18.56 -6.84 -36.92
C GLU A 5 17.51 -7.25 -35.88
N VAL A 6 17.05 -8.51 -35.93
CA VAL A 6 16.14 -9.08 -34.92
C VAL A 6 16.76 -8.99 -33.53
N LEU A 7 18.02 -9.41 -33.36
CA LEU A 7 18.72 -9.33 -32.08
C LEU A 7 18.83 -7.89 -31.56
N SER A 8 19.04 -6.91 -32.43
CA SER A 8 19.06 -5.48 -32.06
C SER A 8 17.70 -5.00 -31.55
N GLN A 9 16.62 -5.40 -32.20
CA GLN A 9 15.25 -5.08 -31.77
C GLN A 9 14.93 -5.70 -30.41
N LEU A 10 15.28 -6.98 -30.21
CA LEU A 10 15.11 -7.68 -28.93
C LEU A 10 15.91 -7.00 -27.80
N LYS A 11 17.18 -6.64 -28.04
CA LYS A 11 18.00 -5.89 -27.06
C LYS A 11 17.35 -4.56 -26.66
N ARG A 12 16.76 -3.83 -27.62
CA ARG A 12 16.02 -2.58 -27.32
C ARG A 12 14.78 -2.84 -26.48
N LYS A 13 14.00 -3.86 -26.83
CA LYS A 13 12.79 -4.25 -26.09
C LYS A 13 13.14 -4.69 -24.66
N ARG A 14 14.15 -5.55 -24.51
CA ARG A 14 14.69 -5.98 -23.22
C ARG A 14 15.08 -4.79 -22.33
N LYS A 15 15.79 -3.80 -22.88
CA LYS A 15 16.15 -2.56 -22.15
C LYS A 15 14.92 -1.77 -21.70
N SER A 16 13.85 -1.76 -22.48
CA SER A 16 12.59 -1.13 -22.10
C SER A 16 11.92 -1.86 -20.93
N ILE A 17 11.79 -3.19 -21.05
CA ILE A 17 11.18 -4.03 -20.02
C ILE A 17 11.98 -3.95 -18.70
N ARG A 18 13.31 -3.94 -18.76
CA ARG A 18 14.18 -3.79 -17.58
C ARG A 18 13.90 -2.50 -16.82
N ARG A 19 13.68 -1.40 -17.56
CA ARG A 19 13.32 -0.11 -16.95
C ARG A 19 11.96 -0.18 -16.26
N ASN A 20 10.98 -0.85 -16.86
CA ASN A 20 9.67 -1.08 -16.24
C ASN A 20 9.79 -1.92 -14.95
N ILE A 21 10.54 -3.03 -14.99
CA ILE A 21 10.80 -3.88 -13.82
C ILE A 21 11.42 -3.07 -12.69
N THR A 22 12.45 -2.27 -13.00
CA THR A 22 13.13 -1.42 -12.01
C THR A 22 12.15 -0.42 -11.39
N ARG A 23 11.37 0.27 -12.22
CA ARG A 23 10.36 1.23 -11.78
C ARG A 23 9.33 0.57 -10.86
N PHE A 24 8.71 -0.52 -11.29
CA PHE A 24 7.67 -1.19 -10.48
C PHE A 24 8.24 -1.79 -9.19
N SER A 25 9.49 -2.22 -9.18
CA SER A 25 10.16 -2.69 -7.95
C SER A 25 10.37 -1.55 -6.96
N ILE A 26 10.76 -0.36 -7.44
CA ILE A 26 10.85 0.86 -6.62
C ILE A 26 9.46 1.26 -6.10
N ASP A 27 8.46 1.30 -6.99
CA ASP A 27 7.08 1.66 -6.64
C ASP A 27 6.53 0.72 -5.55
N ILE A 28 6.75 -0.60 -5.69
CA ILE A 28 6.42 -1.58 -4.65
C ILE A 28 7.12 -1.23 -3.34
N ASN A 29 8.42 -0.98 -3.36
CA ASN A 29 9.17 -0.69 -2.14
C ASN A 29 8.68 0.58 -1.43
N ASN A 30 8.20 1.57 -2.18
CA ASN A 30 7.61 2.79 -1.63
C ASN A 30 6.19 2.55 -1.08
N LEU A 31 5.40 1.69 -1.71
CA LEU A 31 4.03 1.34 -1.29
C LEU A 31 3.97 0.42 -0.07
N ILE A 32 5.10 -0.18 0.34
CA ILE A 32 5.15 -1.12 1.47
C ILE A 32 4.57 -0.50 2.75
N ASP A 33 4.90 0.77 3.00
CA ASP A 33 4.48 1.50 4.20
C ASP A 33 3.10 2.17 4.03
N ASP A 34 2.53 2.17 2.83
CA ASP A 34 1.21 2.75 2.53
C ASP A 34 0.05 1.79 2.87
N ILE A 35 -1.14 2.32 3.15
CA ILE A 35 -2.36 1.56 3.47
C ILE A 35 -3.05 1.05 2.19
N SER A 36 -2.80 1.65 1.02
CA SER A 36 -3.46 1.28 -0.23
C SER A 36 -3.06 -0.13 -0.73
N ASN A 37 -3.92 -1.11 -0.48
CA ASN A 37 -3.75 -2.48 -0.99
C ASN A 37 -3.99 -2.57 -2.51
N GLU A 38 -4.86 -1.72 -3.06
CA GLU A 38 -5.20 -1.72 -4.49
C GLU A 38 -4.01 -1.29 -5.36
N ASP A 39 -3.31 -0.22 -4.97
CA ASP A 39 -2.11 0.24 -5.67
C ASP A 39 -0.97 -0.79 -5.59
N MET A 40 -0.85 -1.46 -4.44
CA MET A 40 0.12 -2.53 -4.24
C MET A 40 -0.16 -3.73 -5.16
N GLU A 41 -1.43 -4.16 -5.26
CA GLU A 41 -1.84 -5.26 -6.13
C GLU A 41 -1.69 -4.90 -7.62
N TYR A 42 -2.10 -3.69 -8.02
CA TYR A 42 -1.91 -3.17 -9.37
C TYR A 42 -0.42 -3.20 -9.78
N THR A 43 0.45 -2.68 -8.91
CA THR A 43 1.90 -2.60 -9.18
C THR A 43 2.54 -4.00 -9.20
N LEU A 44 2.11 -4.90 -8.32
CA LEU A 44 2.51 -6.32 -8.32
C LEU A 44 2.15 -7.03 -9.64
N ASN A 45 0.94 -6.81 -10.14
CA ASN A 45 0.48 -7.40 -11.40
C ASN A 45 1.30 -6.86 -12.58
N ARG A 46 1.63 -5.57 -12.59
CA ARG A 46 2.51 -4.95 -13.59
C ARG A 46 3.92 -5.50 -13.55
N LEU A 47 4.53 -5.61 -12.37
CA LEU A 47 5.87 -6.19 -12.22
C LEU A 47 5.91 -7.66 -12.67
N THR A 48 4.91 -8.45 -12.26
CA THR A 48 4.79 -9.87 -12.65
C THR A 48 4.65 -10.01 -14.17
N SER A 49 3.86 -9.14 -14.80
CA SER A 49 3.69 -9.13 -16.26
C SER A 49 4.97 -8.76 -16.99
N ALA A 50 5.69 -7.74 -16.49
CA ALA A 50 6.98 -7.33 -17.05
C ALA A 50 8.04 -8.43 -16.93
N LEU A 51 8.07 -9.20 -15.83
CA LEU A 51 8.97 -10.34 -15.69
C LEU A 51 8.65 -11.48 -16.66
N LYS A 52 7.36 -11.75 -16.90
CA LYS A 52 6.95 -12.74 -17.92
C LYS A 52 7.40 -12.31 -19.31
N GLU A 53 7.20 -11.04 -19.66
CA GLU A 53 7.63 -10.50 -20.95
C GLU A 53 9.15 -10.52 -21.09
N MET A 54 9.88 -10.19 -20.02
CA MET A 54 11.34 -10.27 -19.97
C MET A 54 11.82 -11.67 -20.30
N LYS A 55 11.24 -12.69 -19.66
CA LYS A 55 11.59 -14.09 -19.90
C LYS A 55 11.42 -14.49 -21.37
N ILE A 56 10.29 -14.11 -21.99
CA ILE A 56 10.05 -14.39 -23.41
C ILE A 56 11.14 -13.76 -24.29
N ILE A 57 11.51 -12.52 -24.02
CA ILE A 57 12.56 -11.83 -24.79
C ILE A 57 13.94 -12.43 -24.54
N ASP A 58 14.25 -12.82 -23.31
CA ASP A 58 15.49 -13.50 -22.98
C ASP A 58 15.58 -14.85 -23.72
N ASP A 59 14.52 -15.67 -23.69
CA ASP A 59 14.43 -16.94 -24.42
C ASP A 59 14.60 -16.73 -25.95
N GLU A 60 13.94 -15.73 -26.53
CA GLU A 60 14.09 -15.36 -27.95
C GLU A 60 15.51 -14.89 -28.29
N MET A 61 16.15 -14.15 -27.39
CA MET A 61 17.53 -13.70 -27.57
C MET A 61 18.50 -14.88 -27.50
N HIS A 62 18.31 -15.81 -26.58
CA HIS A 62 19.20 -16.96 -26.36
C HIS A 62 19.31 -17.87 -27.58
N VAL A 63 18.25 -18.01 -28.37
CA VAL A 63 18.27 -18.73 -29.66
C VAL A 63 19.20 -18.07 -30.69
N LEU A 64 19.49 -16.76 -30.54
CA LEU A 64 20.25 -15.95 -31.49
C LEU A 64 21.68 -15.65 -31.03
N LEU A 65 22.03 -15.94 -29.78
CA LEU A 65 23.37 -15.70 -29.23
C LEU A 65 24.31 -16.86 -29.54
N THR A 66 25.61 -16.55 -29.61
CA THR A 66 26.65 -17.59 -29.55
C THR A 66 26.79 -18.12 -28.13
N ASP A 67 27.34 -19.33 -27.95
CA ASP A 67 27.52 -19.96 -26.63
C ASP A 67 28.23 -19.04 -25.62
N VAL A 68 29.28 -18.34 -26.05
CA VAL A 68 30.04 -17.39 -25.21
C VAL A 68 29.19 -16.18 -24.82
N GLU A 69 28.40 -15.63 -25.75
CA GLU A 69 27.50 -14.52 -25.46
C GLU A 69 26.35 -14.95 -24.55
N TYR A 70 25.84 -16.17 -24.72
CA TYR A 70 24.78 -16.76 -23.90
C TYR A 70 25.23 -16.91 -22.44
N GLU A 71 26.41 -17.49 -22.18
CA GLU A 71 26.94 -17.66 -20.82
C GLU A 71 27.08 -16.30 -20.10
N SER A 72 27.64 -15.30 -20.79
CA SER A 72 27.76 -13.95 -20.23
C SER A 72 26.40 -13.30 -20.00
N ASP A 73 25.40 -13.60 -20.83
CA ASP A 73 24.06 -13.01 -20.72
C ASP A 73 23.28 -13.58 -19.53
N ILE A 74 23.34 -14.90 -19.32
CA ILE A 74 22.69 -15.58 -18.19
C ILE A 74 23.14 -15.00 -16.85
N ALA A 75 24.45 -14.79 -16.66
CA ALA A 75 24.97 -14.18 -15.44
C ALA A 75 24.40 -12.77 -15.18
N GLN A 76 24.10 -11.99 -16.23
CA GLN A 76 23.46 -10.69 -16.10
C GLN A 76 21.95 -10.80 -15.83
N ILE A 77 21.29 -11.81 -16.40
CA ILE A 77 19.85 -12.09 -16.20
C ILE A 77 19.54 -12.38 -14.74
N GLU A 78 20.35 -13.22 -14.11
CA GLU A 78 20.14 -13.66 -12.73
C GLU A 78 20.09 -12.46 -11.77
N ILE A 79 21.01 -11.50 -11.92
CA ILE A 79 21.12 -10.34 -11.04
C ILE A 79 19.82 -9.53 -10.98
N TYR A 80 19.23 -9.19 -12.13
CA TYR A 80 18.01 -8.37 -12.14
C TYR A 80 16.74 -9.17 -11.89
N THR A 81 16.74 -10.48 -12.18
CA THR A 81 15.60 -11.36 -11.94
C THR A 81 15.43 -11.61 -10.45
N ASP A 82 16.52 -11.86 -9.73
CA ASP A 82 16.52 -12.08 -8.29
C ASP A 82 15.99 -10.87 -7.52
N ASP A 83 16.44 -9.66 -7.87
CA ASP A 83 16.00 -8.43 -7.21
C ASP A 83 14.49 -8.18 -7.37
N ALA A 84 13.98 -8.40 -8.58
CA ALA A 84 12.56 -8.28 -8.88
C ALA A 84 11.72 -9.33 -8.14
N GLN A 85 12.19 -10.59 -8.09
CA GLN A 85 11.51 -11.67 -7.36
C GLN A 85 11.49 -11.39 -5.85
N ARG A 86 12.58 -10.89 -5.27
CA ARG A 86 12.64 -10.48 -3.86
C ARG A 86 11.63 -9.38 -3.56
N SER A 87 11.51 -8.38 -4.43
CA SER A 87 10.54 -7.30 -4.30
C SER A 87 9.09 -7.82 -4.32
N ILE A 88 8.77 -8.75 -5.24
CA ILE A 88 7.45 -9.41 -5.29
C ILE A 88 7.16 -10.18 -4.00
N PHE A 89 8.13 -10.98 -3.54
CA PHE A 89 7.96 -11.80 -2.34
C PHE A 89 7.68 -10.94 -1.11
N LYS A 90 8.45 -9.86 -0.93
CA LYS A 90 8.27 -8.90 0.16
C LYS A 90 6.88 -8.27 0.13
N ALA A 91 6.44 -7.79 -1.04
CA ALA A 91 5.12 -7.18 -1.21
C ALA A 91 3.99 -8.16 -0.87
N ARG A 92 4.03 -9.38 -1.43
CA ARG A 92 3.02 -10.42 -1.15
C ARG A 92 2.92 -10.75 0.33
N LYS A 93 4.07 -10.88 1.01
CA LYS A 93 4.10 -11.13 2.46
C LYS A 93 3.42 -10.01 3.24
N ILE A 94 3.65 -8.76 2.86
CA ILE A 94 3.05 -7.60 3.52
C ILE A 94 1.54 -7.54 3.26
N THR A 95 1.08 -7.71 2.02
CA THR A 95 -0.34 -7.76 1.68
C THR A 95 -1.06 -8.86 2.47
N GLN A 96 -0.44 -10.05 2.57
CA GLN A 96 -0.99 -11.17 3.34
C GLN A 96 -1.07 -10.84 4.84
N ASN A 97 -0.02 -10.25 5.42
CA ASN A 97 -0.01 -9.85 6.83
C ASN A 97 -1.07 -8.78 7.14
N LYS A 98 -1.28 -7.81 6.24
CA LYS A 98 -2.33 -6.80 6.35
C LYS A 98 -3.71 -7.45 6.35
N LEU A 99 -3.97 -8.38 5.42
CA LEU A 99 -5.23 -9.12 5.35
C LEU A 99 -5.51 -9.92 6.62
N SER A 100 -4.52 -10.67 7.13
CA SER A 100 -4.65 -11.43 8.38
C SER A 100 -4.89 -10.54 9.59
N SER A 101 -4.26 -9.37 9.66
CA SER A 101 -4.46 -8.40 10.75
C SER A 101 -5.86 -7.78 10.71
N THR A 102 -6.37 -7.47 9.52
CA THR A 102 -7.76 -7.00 9.33
C THR A 102 -8.78 -8.05 9.73
N ILE A 103 -8.57 -9.32 9.38
CA ILE A 103 -9.45 -10.43 9.78
C ILE A 103 -9.45 -10.61 11.31
N ASN A 104 -8.27 -10.58 11.95
CA ASN A 104 -8.16 -10.70 13.41
C ASN A 104 -8.79 -9.50 14.14
N ALA A 105 -8.74 -8.29 13.56
CA ALA A 105 -9.42 -7.12 14.08
C ALA A 105 -10.95 -7.20 13.92
N SER A 106 -11.43 -7.79 12.83
CA SER A 106 -12.86 -8.04 12.54
C SER A 106 -13.48 -9.11 13.45
N ASN A 107 -12.68 -10.10 13.86
CA ASN A 107 -13.14 -11.22 14.68
C ASN A 107 -12.99 -10.99 16.19
N ASN A 108 -12.68 -9.76 16.64
CA ASN A 108 -12.60 -9.46 18.06
C ASN A 108 -13.98 -9.05 18.62
N PRO A 109 -14.67 -9.90 19.41
CA PRO A 109 -16.00 -9.61 19.95
C PRO A 109 -16.03 -8.41 20.92
N ASN A 110 -14.86 -7.92 21.38
CA ASN A 110 -14.79 -6.79 22.32
C ASN A 110 -14.77 -5.40 21.65
N ARG A 111 -14.57 -5.28 20.33
CA ARG A 111 -14.54 -3.94 19.67
C ARG A 111 -15.91 -3.27 19.55
N GLY A 112 -17.00 -3.98 19.84
CA GLY A 112 -18.36 -3.43 19.90
C GLY A 112 -18.70 -2.70 21.21
N ILE A 113 -17.88 -2.85 22.26
CA ILE A 113 -18.20 -2.34 23.60
C ILE A 113 -17.68 -0.91 23.79
N ASP A 114 -16.57 -0.56 23.16
CA ASP A 114 -15.91 0.74 23.34
C ASP A 114 -16.72 1.91 22.74
N ASN A 115 -17.47 1.66 21.67
CA ASN A 115 -18.26 2.70 20.99
C ASN A 115 -19.63 2.94 21.66
N ALA A 116 -20.18 1.94 22.37
CA ALA A 116 -21.41 2.09 23.15
C ALA A 116 -21.21 2.96 24.42
N ASN A 117 -20.01 2.90 25.00
CA ASN A 117 -19.63 3.70 26.17
C ASN A 117 -19.27 5.15 25.83
N LEU A 118 -18.80 5.44 24.61
CA LEU A 118 -18.58 6.81 24.15
C LEU A 118 -19.91 7.53 23.86
N ALA A 119 -20.87 6.83 23.23
CA ALA A 119 -22.19 7.39 22.93
C ALA A 119 -23.03 7.66 24.19
N THR A 120 -22.94 6.80 25.21
CA THR A 120 -23.64 7.00 26.49
C THR A 120 -23.05 8.17 27.29
N ASN A 121 -21.73 8.37 27.30
CA ASN A 121 -21.12 9.51 27.98
C ASN A 121 -21.38 10.87 27.31
N LEU A 122 -21.59 10.90 25.99
CA LEU A 122 -21.96 12.14 25.29
C LEU A 122 -23.44 12.52 25.49
N ALA A 123 -24.32 11.53 25.67
CA ALA A 123 -25.73 11.75 25.96
C ALA A 123 -26.01 12.19 27.41
N ILE A 124 -25.14 11.84 28.37
CA ILE A 124 -25.27 12.25 29.77
C ILE A 124 -24.82 13.71 29.98
N ASN A 125 -23.88 14.22 29.17
CA ASN A 125 -23.33 15.57 29.32
C ASN A 125 -24.08 16.68 28.55
N SER A 126 -25.19 16.36 27.87
CA SER A 126 -26.01 17.35 27.16
C SER A 126 -27.26 17.82 27.94
N GLN A 127 -27.48 17.32 29.17
CA GLN A 127 -28.52 17.83 30.07
C GLN A 127 -27.99 18.91 31.02
N SER A 128 -27.39 19.99 30.49
CA SER A 128 -27.37 21.25 31.23
C SER A 128 -28.69 21.98 30.97
N ILE A 129 -29.73 21.56 31.69
CA ILE A 129 -30.94 22.36 31.89
C ILE A 129 -30.50 23.59 32.69
N GLN A 130 -30.28 24.73 32.01
CA GLN A 130 -30.20 26.02 32.68
C GLN A 130 -31.62 26.45 33.03
N THR A 131 -32.03 26.12 34.25
CA THR A 131 -33.19 26.68 34.93
C THR A 131 -32.99 28.18 35.10
N ALA A 132 -33.99 28.97 34.67
CA ALA A 132 -34.01 30.41 34.77
C ALA A 132 -33.82 30.89 36.23
N HIS A 133 -32.93 31.87 36.43
CA HIS A 133 -32.81 32.58 37.70
C HIS A 133 -34.05 33.44 37.95
N VAL A 134 -34.79 33.12 39.01
CA VAL A 134 -35.84 33.97 39.58
C VAL A 134 -35.16 35.16 40.27
N ALA A 135 -35.50 36.37 39.85
CA ALA A 135 -35.04 37.61 40.50
C ALA A 135 -35.63 37.70 41.92
N GLN A 136 -34.76 37.79 42.93
CA GLN A 136 -35.17 38.13 44.30
C GLN A 136 -35.18 39.65 44.43
N THR A 137 -36.37 40.23 44.48
CA THR A 137 -36.59 41.63 44.90
C THR A 137 -36.36 41.73 46.40
N TYR A 138 -35.33 42.46 46.81
CA TYR A 138 -35.12 42.83 48.21
C TYR A 138 -35.98 44.06 48.53
N THR A 139 -36.98 43.88 49.39
CA THR A 139 -37.70 44.98 50.05
C THR A 139 -36.80 45.57 51.14
N VAL A 140 -36.36 46.82 50.96
CA VAL A 140 -35.66 47.57 52.02
C VAL A 140 -36.71 48.17 52.95
N PHE A 141 -36.77 47.72 54.20
CA PHE A 141 -37.50 48.41 55.25
C PHE A 141 -36.69 49.64 55.68
N ALA A 142 -37.23 50.84 55.47
CA ALA A 142 -36.72 52.04 56.11
C ALA A 142 -37.20 52.07 57.56
N GLU A 143 -36.28 51.90 58.51
CA GLU A 143 -36.57 52.12 59.93
C GLU A 143 -36.50 53.62 60.26
N ASN A 144 -37.66 54.12 60.71
CA ASN A 144 -37.97 55.32 61.50
C ASN A 144 -37.75 56.74 60.94
N PRO A 145 -38.82 57.54 60.88
CA PRO A 145 -38.77 58.99 60.97
C PRO A 145 -39.05 59.45 62.42
N TRP A 146 -38.05 60.08 63.05
CA TRP A 146 -38.10 60.84 64.32
C TRP A 146 -38.33 60.05 65.62
#